data_AF-A0A7Y7IVS5-F1
#
_entry.id   AF-A0A7Y7IVS5-F1
#
_cell.length_a   1.000
_cell.length_b   1.000
_cell.length_c   1.000
_cell.angle_alpha   90.00
_cell.angle_beta   90.00
_cell.angle_gamma   90.00
#
_symmetry.space_group_name_H-M   'P 1'
#
loop_
_entity.id
_entity.type
_entity.pdbx_description
1 polymer ?
#
loop_
_entity_poly.entity_id
_entity_poly.type
_entity_poly.pdbx_seq_one_letter_code
_entity_poly.pdbx_strand_id
1 'polypeptide(L)'
;LEAVRQGTLGGRPARLVLAVPVAPPDSLAELTPECDQIVCPHRPDLFMAVGAHYRIFDQVDDDAVRDALDQTGGRNAGAGRAGPT
;
A
#
# COMPACT_ATOMS: atom_id res chain seq x y z
N LEU A 1 11.60 3.17 3.90
CA LEU A 1 10.86 1.90 3.62
C LEU A 1 11.47 0.64 4.23
N GLU A 2 12.52 0.72 5.05
CA GLU A 2 13.15 -0.48 5.65
C GLU A 2 12.19 -1.33 6.48
N ALA A 3 11.33 -0.69 7.30
CA ALA A 3 10.31 -1.41 8.06
C ALA A 3 9.29 -2.15 7.17
N VAL A 4 8.93 -1.59 6.00
CA VAL A 4 8.05 -2.25 5.02
C VAL A 4 8.75 -3.44 4.38
N ARG A 5 10.04 -3.30 4.04
CA ARG A 5 10.86 -4.40 3.49
C ARG A 5 11.04 -5.54 4.50
N GLN A 6 11.21 -5.22 5.77
CA GLN A 6 11.34 -6.19 6.87
C GLN A 6 9.99 -6.85 7.21
N GLY A 7 8.88 -6.11 7.06
CA GLY A 7 7.54 -6.50 7.45
C GLY A 7 6.80 -7.39 6.46
N THR A 8 7.32 -7.60 5.24
CA THR A 8 6.81 -8.63 4.34
C THR A 8 7.04 -10.01 4.97
N LEU A 9 5.95 -10.68 5.36
CA LEU A 9 5.94 -12.02 5.96
C LEU A 9 6.70 -13.02 5.07
N GLY A 10 8.00 -13.20 5.31
CA GLY A 10 8.82 -14.24 4.69
C GLY A 10 10.05 -13.82 3.87
N GLY A 11 10.35 -12.53 3.67
CA GLY A 11 11.63 -12.12 3.06
C GLY A 11 11.59 -10.86 2.18
N ARG A 12 12.69 -10.61 1.46
CA ARG A 12 12.81 -9.49 0.52
C ARG A 12 11.95 -9.77 -0.73
N PRO A 13 10.99 -8.91 -1.07
CA PRO A 13 10.16 -9.10 -2.26
C PRO A 13 11.00 -8.98 -3.55
N ALA A 14 10.62 -9.70 -4.59
CA ALA A 14 11.25 -9.60 -5.92
C ALA A 14 10.99 -8.23 -6.59
N ARG A 15 9.95 -7.52 -6.16
CA ARG A 15 9.61 -6.16 -6.58
C ARG A 15 8.85 -5.42 -5.48
N LEU A 16 9.20 -4.17 -5.23
CA LEU A 16 8.51 -3.26 -4.31
C LEU A 16 7.78 -2.16 -5.10
N VAL A 17 6.45 -2.16 -5.02
CA VAL A 17 5.59 -1.15 -5.67
C VAL A 17 4.91 -0.30 -4.61
N LEU A 18 5.11 1.01 -4.65
CA LEU A 18 4.33 1.97 -3.87
C LEU A 18 3.08 2.36 -4.66
N ALA A 19 1.91 1.99 -4.16
CA ALA A 19 0.63 2.37 -4.74
C ALA A 19 -0.14 3.23 -3.75
N VAL A 20 -0.32 4.50 -4.07
CA VAL A 20 -1.05 5.48 -3.25
C VAL A 20 -1.98 6.32 -4.12
N PRO A 21 -3.17 6.68 -3.63
CA PRO A 21 -4.13 7.46 -4.41
C PRO A 21 -3.66 8.91 -4.62
N VAL A 22 -3.00 9.51 -3.63
CA VAL A 22 -2.50 10.88 -3.67
C VAL A 22 -1.21 11.02 -2.84
N ALA A 23 -0.27 11.82 -3.34
CA ALA A 23 0.94 12.22 -2.61
C ALA A 23 1.54 13.50 -3.22
N PRO A 24 2.24 14.34 -2.43
CA PRO A 24 2.97 15.47 -2.96
C PRO A 24 4.18 15.01 -3.81
N PRO A 25 4.56 15.77 -4.86
CA PRO A 25 5.70 15.43 -5.73
C PRO A 25 7.00 15.17 -4.98
N ASP A 26 7.31 15.98 -3.96
CA ASP A 26 8.57 15.88 -3.21
C ASP A 26 8.69 14.55 -2.45
N SER A 27 7.62 14.11 -1.78
CA SER A 27 7.61 12.79 -1.12
C SER A 27 7.73 11.64 -2.12
N LEU A 28 7.16 11.77 -3.33
CA LEU A 28 7.35 10.76 -4.37
C LEU A 28 8.80 10.73 -4.87
N ALA A 29 9.45 11.89 -4.99
CA ALA A 29 10.85 12.00 -5.37
C ALA A 29 11.76 11.34 -4.31
N GLU A 30 11.50 11.58 -3.02
CA GLU A 30 12.22 10.96 -1.91
C GLU A 30 12.09 9.43 -1.88
N LEU A 31 10.91 8.90 -2.23
CA LEU A 31 10.61 7.46 -2.18
C LEU A 31 10.97 6.71 -3.48
N THR A 32 11.19 7.43 -4.59
CA THR A 32 11.60 6.87 -5.88
C THR A 32 12.84 5.96 -5.78
N PRO A 33 13.95 6.32 -5.11
CA PRO A 33 15.12 5.44 -5.02
C PRO A 33 14.87 4.17 -4.18
N GLU A 34 13.80 4.14 -3.37
CA GLU A 34 13.52 3.02 -2.49
C GLU A 34 12.52 2.00 -3.08
N CYS A 35 11.82 2.35 -4.17
CA CYS A 35 10.79 1.54 -4.81
C CYS A 35 11.18 1.19 -6.25
N ASP A 36 10.80 0.01 -6.74
CA ASP A 36 10.99 -0.33 -8.15
C ASP A 36 9.95 0.36 -9.04
N GLN A 37 8.79 0.69 -8.47
CA GLN A 37 7.70 1.34 -9.18
C GLN A 37 6.83 2.16 -8.22
N ILE A 38 6.35 3.31 -8.71
CA ILE A 38 5.37 4.15 -8.02
C ILE A 38 4.12 4.31 -8.90
N VAL A 39 2.95 4.06 -8.31
CA VAL A 39 1.65 4.30 -8.93
C VAL A 39 0.92 5.33 -8.06
N CYS A 40 0.87 6.56 -8.54
CA CYS A 40 0.19 7.67 -7.89
C CYS A 40 -0.62 8.48 -8.93
N PRO A 41 -1.95 8.28 -9.01
CA PRO A 41 -2.81 8.96 -9.99
C PRO A 41 -2.95 10.46 -9.77
N HIS A 42 -2.87 10.95 -8.53
CA HIS A 42 -3.06 12.36 -8.20
C HIS A 42 -1.85 12.92 -7.44
N ARG A 43 -1.23 13.96 -8.00
CA ARG A 43 0.06 14.51 -7.52
C ARG A 43 0.01 16.05 -7.40
N PRO A 44 -0.72 16.59 -6.43
CA PRO A 44 -0.91 18.04 -6.31
C PRO A 44 0.36 18.73 -5.79
N ASP A 45 0.73 19.86 -6.40
CA ASP A 45 1.85 20.69 -5.93
C ASP A 45 1.52 21.35 -4.57
N LEU A 46 0.25 21.76 -4.39
CA LEU A 46 -0.26 22.25 -3.11
C LEU A 46 -0.90 21.10 -2.32
N PHE A 47 -0.15 20.54 -1.39
CA PHE A 47 -0.57 19.41 -0.56
C PHE A 47 -0.62 19.80 0.92
N MET A 48 -1.80 20.18 1.41
CA MET A 48 -1.99 20.62 2.80
C MET A 48 -2.18 19.45 3.76
N ALA A 49 -3.05 18.50 3.39
CA ALA A 49 -3.38 17.33 4.19
C ALA A 49 -3.97 16.23 3.32
N VAL A 50 -3.77 14.97 3.70
CA VAL A 50 -4.33 13.81 2.98
C VAL A 50 -5.85 13.90 2.87
N GLY A 51 -6.53 14.21 3.98
CA GLY A 51 -7.99 14.26 4.04
C GLY A 51 -8.64 15.29 3.13
N ALA A 52 -7.92 16.35 2.72
CA ALA A 52 -8.43 17.37 1.80
C ALA A 52 -8.72 16.81 0.39
N HIS A 53 -8.21 15.62 0.07
CA HIS A 53 -8.41 14.94 -1.20
C HIS A 53 -9.55 13.92 -1.19
N TYR A 54 -10.24 13.76 -0.05
CA TYR A 54 -11.35 12.84 0.12
C TYR A 54 -12.62 13.59 0.48
N ARG A 55 -13.73 13.22 -0.16
CA ARG A 55 -15.06 13.74 0.21
C ARG A 55 -15.49 13.26 1.59
N ILE A 56 -15.10 12.03 1.93
CA ILE A 56 -15.40 11.36 3.19
C ILE A 56 -14.07 10.84 3.73
N PHE A 57 -13.67 11.34 4.90
CA PHE A 57 -12.40 11.02 5.54
C PHE A 57 -12.61 10.74 7.03
N ASP A 58 -13.65 9.95 7.30
CA ASP A 58 -14.00 9.52 8.65
C ASP A 58 -12.90 8.59 9.20
N GLN A 59 -12.78 8.56 10.52
CA GLN A 59 -11.87 7.62 11.17
C GLN A 59 -12.31 6.18 10.90
N VAL A 60 -11.33 5.29 10.74
CA VAL A 60 -11.58 3.84 10.63
C VAL A 60 -11.33 3.23 12.00
N ASP A 61 -12.38 2.72 12.63
CA ASP A 61 -12.30 2.08 13.95
C ASP A 61 -11.67 0.69 13.87
N ASP A 62 -11.08 0.23 14.98
CA ASP A 62 -10.37 -1.05 15.07
C ASP A 62 -11.25 -2.26 14.67
N ASP A 63 -12.54 -2.24 14.99
CA ASP A 63 -13.47 -3.31 14.61
C ASP A 63 -13.65 -3.41 13.09
N ALA A 64 -13.71 -2.27 12.38
CA ALA A 64 -13.78 -2.26 10.92
C ALA A 64 -12.50 -2.84 10.28
N VAL A 65 -11.34 -2.60 10.90
CA VAL A 65 -10.06 -3.17 10.46
C VAL A 65 -10.08 -4.69 10.64
N ARG A 66 -10.53 -5.18 11.80
CA ARG A 66 -10.63 -6.62 12.09
C ARG A 66 -11.55 -7.33 11.12
N ASP A 67 -12.73 -6.77 10.88
CA ASP A 67 -13.69 -7.32 9.92
C ASP A 67 -13.11 -7.41 8.50
N ALA A 68 -12.34 -6.41 8.07
CA ALA A 68 -11.69 -6.41 6.75
C ALA A 68 -10.60 -7.49 6.63
N LEU A 69 -9.83 -7.72 7.70
CA LEU A 69 -8.81 -8.76 7.74
C LEU A 69 -9.44 -10.17 7.72
N ASP A 70 -10.49 -10.38 8.50
CA ASP A 70 -11.20 -11.68 8.57
C ASP A 70 -11.81 -12.07 7.21
N GLN A 71 -12.35 -11.10 6.46
CA GLN A 71 -12.84 -11.30 5.09
C GLN A 71 -11.76 -11.77 4.11
N THR A 72 -10.48 -11.51 4.39
CA THR A 72 -9.35 -11.84 3.52
C THR A 72 -8.73 -13.19 3.85
N GLY A 73 -8.87 -13.66 5.09
CA GLY A 73 -8.34 -14.95 5.57
C GLY A 73 -8.81 -16.17 4.77
N GLY A 74 -9.95 -16.08 4.07
CA GLY A 74 -10.46 -17.13 3.18
C GLY A 74 -9.85 -17.15 1.76
N ARG A 75 -9.19 -16.07 1.31
CA ARG A 75 -8.65 -15.96 -0.06
C ARG A 75 -7.21 -16.45 -0.20
N ASN A 76 -6.46 -16.53 0.90
CA ASN A 76 -5.05 -16.97 0.88
C ASN A 76 -4.86 -18.50 0.78
N ALA A 77 -5.92 -19.30 0.94
CA ALA A 77 -5.84 -20.76 0.81
C ALA A 77 -5.86 -21.28 -0.65
N GLY A 78 -6.09 -20.41 -1.64
CA GLY A 78 -6.26 -20.78 -3.06
C GLY A 78 -5.03 -20.62 -3.96
N ALA A 79 -3.98 -19.92 -3.54
CA ALA A 79 -2.82 -19.63 -4.40
C ALA A 79 -1.68 -20.66 -4.29
N GLY A 80 -1.90 -21.75 -3.57
CA GLY A 80 -0.87 -22.74 -3.24
C GLY A 80 -0.86 -24.00 -4.10
N ARG A 81 -1.32 -24.03 -5.37
CA ARG A 81 -1.23 -25.24 -6.22
C ARG A 81 -1.17 -24.94 -7.72
N ALA A 82 0.02 -24.76 -8.27
CA ALA A 82 0.40 -25.29 -9.59
C ALA A 82 1.93 -25.27 -9.71
N GLY A 83 2.55 -26.37 -9.27
CA GLY A 83 3.88 -26.80 -9.72
C GLY A 83 3.83 -27.35 -11.17
N PRO A 84 4.96 -27.87 -11.69
CA PRO A 84 5.47 -27.62 -13.04
C PRO A 84 4.98 -28.60 -14.12
N THR A 85 5.12 -28.18 -15.38
CA THR A 85 5.58 -29.00 -16.52
C THR A 85 6.19 -28.09 -17.56
#